data_AF-A0A5Q4GA93-F1
#
_entry.id   AF-A0A5Q4GA93-F1
#
_cell.length_a   1.000
_cell.length_b   1.000
_cell.length_c   1.000
_cell.angle_alpha   90.00
_cell.angle_beta   90.00
_cell.angle_gamma   90.00
#
_symmetry.space_group_name_H-M   'P 1'
#
loop_
_entity.id
_entity.type
_entity.pdbx_description
1 polymer ?
#
loop_
_entity_poly.entity_id
_entity_poly.type
_entity_poly.pdbx_seq_one_letter_code
_entity_poly.pdbx_strand_id
1 'polypeptide(L)'
;MNRPHTQTEPPAQAPTQEHSPREYYERLAAEADAHMDRLEAKEPLKELTLGTLLKRRGVTRREFLKMVAVTTAALSLPSIFDLRVARAAELATRLPVIWQELQSCTGNSIALLRNANPGVDALLLDLISLEYSEVLMAPSGQAAEDVLEAAIERYDGQYIAVFEGSVPVADGGNYLTIGPAGHTGIEIVEHISRHAAAIVAAGTCAAYGGIPAARPNPTAALGIADFLNTRRINTPVVNLPACPVSSTNIVGTILEYAMFGRLPQLDAFGRPLWAYRDRIHDKCERRSHFDAGQFVEGWNDQEGLKRGLCLFKVGCKGPMAYNNCGVVRYNEGTSWPIMAGHGCIGCSEPGFWDTMTPFEEPLPGRVYPLPFGLDADADTIGAVALGAAAVGIAAHAGATVVKSALEQRQAKQEPPKKEQ
;
A
#
# COMPACT_ATOMS: atom_id res chain seq x y z
N MET A 1 27.00 -33.20 44.29
CA MET A 1 25.74 -32.54 44.69
C MET A 1 24.95 -32.22 43.43
N ASN A 2 24.05 -33.11 43.04
CA ASN A 2 23.19 -32.97 41.87
C ASN A 2 22.02 -32.03 42.20
N ARG A 3 21.85 -30.95 41.43
CA ARG A 3 20.60 -30.19 41.39
C ARG A 3 19.67 -30.79 40.32
N PRO A 4 18.36 -30.94 40.60
CA PRO A 4 17.44 -31.57 39.66
C PRO A 4 17.05 -30.61 38.52
N HIS A 5 17.00 -31.16 37.30
CA HIS A 5 16.39 -30.52 36.14
C HIS A 5 14.89 -30.35 36.37
N THR A 6 14.44 -29.10 36.50
CA THR A 6 13.02 -28.75 36.39
C THR A 6 12.62 -28.79 34.92
N GLN A 7 11.76 -29.74 34.56
CA GLN A 7 11.06 -29.78 33.28
C GLN A 7 10.14 -28.56 33.20
N THR A 8 10.42 -27.65 32.27
CA THR A 8 9.49 -26.58 31.90
C THR A 8 8.37 -27.17 31.07
N GLU A 9 7.13 -27.04 31.54
CA GLU A 9 5.93 -27.35 30.78
C GLU A 9 5.91 -26.60 29.44
N PRO A 10 5.42 -27.20 28.34
CA PRO A 10 5.25 -26.51 27.08
C PRO A 10 4.24 -25.36 27.23
N PRO A 11 4.43 -24.24 26.53
CA PRO A 11 3.51 -23.11 26.62
C PRO A 11 2.10 -23.53 26.20
N ALA A 12 1.11 -23.08 26.95
CA ALA A 12 -0.30 -23.30 26.67
C ALA A 12 -0.61 -22.94 25.21
N GLN A 13 -1.15 -23.91 24.47
CA GLN A 13 -1.60 -23.74 23.10
C GLN A 13 -2.63 -22.60 23.06
N ALA A 14 -2.40 -21.61 22.20
CA ALA A 14 -3.39 -20.59 21.89
C ALA A 14 -4.70 -21.26 21.42
N PRO A 15 -5.88 -20.75 21.79
CA PRO A 15 -7.14 -21.41 21.45
C PRO A 15 -7.36 -21.33 19.93
N THR A 16 -7.13 -22.45 19.24
CA THR A 16 -7.50 -22.65 17.84
C THR A 16 -8.99 -22.96 17.77
N GLN A 17 -9.84 -21.93 17.78
CA GLN A 17 -11.17 -22.07 17.20
C GLN A 17 -11.07 -21.71 15.71
N GLU A 18 -10.78 -22.72 14.89
CA GLU A 18 -10.96 -22.63 13.44
C GLU A 18 -12.47 -22.56 13.16
N HIS A 19 -13.01 -21.34 13.22
CA HIS A 19 -14.35 -21.06 12.72
C HIS A 19 -14.36 -21.29 11.21
N SER A 20 -15.45 -21.87 10.70
CA SER A 20 -15.62 -21.90 9.25
C SER A 20 -15.62 -20.47 8.69
N PRO A 21 -15.11 -20.23 7.46
CA PRO A 21 -15.14 -18.89 6.87
C PRO A 21 -16.54 -18.25 6.89
N ARG A 22 -17.58 -19.08 6.80
CA ARG A 22 -18.98 -18.65 6.91
C ARG A 22 -19.31 -18.08 8.30
N GLU A 23 -18.99 -18.80 9.37
CA GLU A 23 -19.22 -18.34 10.75
C GLU A 23 -18.47 -17.04 11.06
N TYR A 24 -17.23 -16.91 10.54
CA TYR A 24 -16.46 -15.68 10.65
C TYR A 24 -17.21 -14.49 10.04
N TYR A 25 -17.69 -14.63 8.80
CA TYR A 25 -18.41 -13.55 8.13
C TYR A 25 -19.80 -13.28 8.72
N GLU A 26 -20.50 -14.30 9.22
CA GLU A 26 -21.77 -14.11 9.93
C GLU A 26 -21.58 -13.32 11.23
N ARG A 27 -20.52 -13.60 12.00
CA ARG A 27 -20.16 -12.81 13.19
C ARG A 27 -19.79 -11.38 12.84
N LEU A 28 -18.97 -11.19 11.80
CA LEU A 28 -18.56 -9.86 11.33
C LEU A 28 -19.77 -9.05 10.84
N ALA A 29 -20.71 -9.69 10.15
CA ALA A 29 -21.96 -9.06 9.71
C ALA A 29 -22.82 -8.61 10.92
N ALA A 30 -22.97 -9.47 11.92
CA ALA A 30 -23.72 -9.14 13.14
C ALA A 30 -23.06 -8.01 13.95
N GLU A 31 -21.73 -7.99 14.02
CA GLU A 31 -20.97 -6.89 14.64
C GLU A 31 -21.25 -5.56 13.93
N ALA A 32 -21.15 -5.55 12.59
CA ALA A 32 -21.41 -4.36 11.79
C ALA A 32 -22.85 -3.85 11.97
N ASP A 33 -23.84 -4.75 11.90
CA ASP A 33 -25.25 -4.39 12.06
C ASP A 33 -25.49 -3.77 13.45
N ALA A 34 -24.98 -4.40 14.52
CA ALA A 34 -25.16 -3.91 15.88
C ALA A 34 -24.49 -2.54 16.11
N HIS A 35 -23.34 -2.26 15.49
CA HIS A 35 -22.71 -0.95 15.58
C HIS A 35 -23.48 0.10 14.79
N MET A 36 -23.84 -0.20 13.54
CA MET A 36 -24.59 0.72 12.68
C MET A 36 -25.98 1.04 13.27
N ASP A 37 -26.65 0.10 13.92
CA ASP A 37 -27.90 0.35 14.66
C ASP A 37 -27.70 1.39 15.77
N ARG A 38 -26.58 1.32 16.50
CA ARG A 38 -26.24 2.32 17.54
C ARG A 38 -25.91 3.69 16.94
N LEU A 39 -25.24 3.71 15.79
CA LEU A 39 -24.87 4.95 15.11
C LEU A 39 -26.10 5.64 14.50
N GLU A 40 -27.04 4.86 13.95
CA GLU A 40 -28.30 5.35 13.40
C GLU A 40 -29.25 5.91 14.47
N ALA A 41 -29.19 5.38 15.69
CA ALA A 41 -29.93 5.90 16.84
C ALA A 41 -29.45 7.28 17.34
N LYS A 42 -28.28 7.76 16.88
CA LYS A 42 -27.81 9.12 17.17
C LYS A 42 -28.50 10.13 16.26
N GLU A 43 -28.77 11.31 16.82
CA GLU A 43 -29.24 12.46 16.03
C GLU A 43 -28.31 12.73 14.84
N PRO A 44 -28.85 12.90 13.63
CA PRO A 44 -28.03 13.15 12.46
C PRO A 44 -27.29 14.49 12.61
N LEU A 45 -26.01 14.52 12.25
CA LEU A 45 -25.20 15.75 12.30
C LEU A 45 -25.67 16.80 11.29
N LYS A 46 -26.26 16.34 10.18
CA LYS A 46 -26.80 17.15 9.09
C LYS A 46 -28.25 16.76 8.83
N GLU A 47 -29.13 17.73 8.58
CA GLU A 47 -30.55 17.49 8.27
C GLU A 47 -30.76 16.77 6.91
N LEU A 48 -29.77 16.82 6.01
CA LEU A 48 -29.86 16.19 4.71
C LEU A 48 -29.40 14.72 4.74
N THR A 49 -30.22 13.85 4.15
CA THR A 49 -29.87 12.44 3.94
C THR A 49 -28.94 12.28 2.73
N LEU A 50 -28.05 11.28 2.77
CA LEU A 50 -27.18 10.90 1.63
C LEU A 50 -28.01 10.75 0.34
N GLY A 51 -29.15 10.05 0.39
CA GLY A 51 -30.02 9.88 -0.78
C GLY A 51 -30.56 11.19 -1.37
N THR A 52 -30.82 12.21 -0.54
CA THR A 52 -31.24 13.54 -1.01
C THR A 52 -30.08 14.27 -1.68
N LEU A 53 -28.89 14.15 -1.09
CA LEU A 53 -27.68 14.78 -1.59
C LEU A 53 -27.22 14.20 -2.93
N LEU A 54 -27.14 12.87 -3.02
CA LEU A 54 -26.81 12.15 -4.26
C LEU A 54 -27.74 12.55 -5.41
N LYS A 55 -29.06 12.68 -5.14
CA LYS A 55 -30.04 13.14 -6.14
C LYS A 55 -29.78 14.58 -6.60
N ARG A 56 -29.46 15.50 -5.68
CA ARG A 56 -29.13 16.90 -6.03
C ARG A 56 -27.90 17.02 -6.92
N ARG A 57 -26.96 16.09 -6.77
CA ARG A 57 -25.70 16.06 -7.53
C ARG A 57 -25.76 15.23 -8.82
N GLY A 58 -26.92 14.64 -9.11
CA GLY A 58 -27.09 13.81 -10.31
C GLY A 58 -26.39 12.45 -10.22
N VAL A 59 -25.91 12.04 -9.04
CA VAL A 59 -25.35 10.71 -8.83
C VAL A 59 -26.47 9.68 -8.96
N THR A 60 -26.34 8.82 -9.94
CA THR A 60 -27.31 7.77 -10.21
C THR A 60 -27.19 6.65 -9.19
N ARG A 61 -28.30 5.94 -8.94
CA ARG A 61 -28.29 4.71 -8.11
C ARG A 61 -27.24 3.70 -8.60
N ARG A 62 -26.99 3.66 -9.91
CA ARG A 62 -25.99 2.77 -10.52
C ARG A 62 -24.57 3.14 -10.10
N GLU A 63 -24.22 4.41 -10.12
CA GLU A 63 -22.90 4.90 -9.69
C GLU A 63 -22.69 4.66 -8.20
N PHE A 64 -23.72 4.90 -7.38
CA PHE A 64 -23.66 4.58 -5.95
C PHE A 64 -23.41 3.09 -5.70
N LEU A 65 -24.13 2.19 -6.38
CA LEU A 65 -23.90 0.74 -6.23
C LEU A 65 -22.52 0.28 -6.74
N LYS A 66 -21.97 0.95 -7.77
CA LYS A 66 -20.60 0.68 -8.22
C LYS A 66 -19.59 1.06 -7.14
N MET A 67 -19.74 2.23 -6.53
CA MET A 67 -18.91 2.65 -5.40
C MET A 67 -18.95 1.61 -4.29
N VAL A 68 -20.15 1.21 -3.86
CA VAL A 68 -20.35 0.19 -2.83
C VAL A 68 -19.60 -1.09 -3.17
N ALA A 69 -19.78 -1.64 -4.37
CA ALA A 69 -19.11 -2.87 -4.78
C ALA A 69 -17.57 -2.74 -4.83
N VAL A 70 -17.07 -1.59 -5.32
CA VAL A 70 -15.62 -1.31 -5.36
C VAL A 70 -15.05 -1.21 -3.94
N THR A 71 -15.74 -0.52 -3.04
CA THR A 71 -15.33 -0.40 -1.63
C THR A 71 -15.38 -1.74 -0.93
N THR A 72 -16.46 -2.53 -1.08
CA THR A 72 -16.55 -3.89 -0.51
C THR A 72 -15.37 -4.74 -0.95
N ALA A 73 -15.05 -4.72 -2.24
CA ALA A 73 -13.92 -5.47 -2.80
C ALA A 73 -12.57 -4.95 -2.28
N ALA A 74 -12.38 -3.63 -2.20
CA ALA A 74 -11.16 -3.03 -1.66
C ALA A 74 -10.92 -3.45 -0.21
N LEU A 75 -11.97 -3.45 0.62
CA LEU A 75 -11.95 -3.92 2.01
C LEU A 75 -11.77 -5.44 2.14
N SER A 76 -11.62 -6.17 1.03
CA SER A 76 -11.54 -7.64 1.00
C SER A 76 -12.74 -8.32 1.66
N LEU A 77 -13.92 -7.70 1.57
CA LEU A 77 -15.17 -8.24 2.07
C LEU A 77 -15.94 -8.99 0.96
N PRO A 78 -16.69 -10.06 1.29
CA PRO A 78 -17.57 -10.72 0.33
C PRO A 78 -18.80 -9.86 0.02
N SER A 79 -19.43 -10.09 -1.15
CA SER A 79 -20.57 -9.28 -1.64
C SER A 79 -21.79 -9.23 -0.72
N ILE A 80 -21.89 -10.15 0.25
CA ILE A 80 -22.91 -10.08 1.32
C ILE A 80 -22.78 -8.81 2.19
N PHE A 81 -21.65 -8.11 2.14
CA PHE A 81 -21.42 -6.83 2.80
C PHE A 81 -21.81 -5.61 1.95
N ASP A 82 -22.20 -5.76 0.68
CA ASP A 82 -22.54 -4.60 -0.17
C ASP A 82 -23.61 -3.71 0.46
N LEU A 83 -24.69 -4.29 0.98
CA LEU A 83 -25.74 -3.51 1.65
C LEU A 83 -25.24 -2.84 2.95
N ARG A 84 -24.26 -3.44 3.64
CA ARG A 84 -23.68 -2.89 4.86
C ARG A 84 -22.73 -1.74 4.55
N VAL A 85 -21.94 -1.86 3.49
CA VAL A 85 -21.11 -0.76 2.98
C VAL A 85 -21.98 0.40 2.51
N ALA A 86 -23.10 0.13 1.82
CA ALA A 86 -24.07 1.15 1.45
C ALA A 86 -24.67 1.86 2.68
N ARG A 87 -25.07 1.08 3.71
CA ARG A 87 -25.58 1.62 4.98
C ARG A 87 -24.52 2.44 5.73
N ALA A 88 -23.28 1.97 5.75
CA ALA A 88 -22.18 2.68 6.38
C ALA A 88 -21.85 3.99 5.67
N ALA A 89 -21.95 4.04 4.34
CA ALA A 89 -21.85 5.28 3.58
C ALA A 89 -22.93 6.29 4.00
N GLU A 90 -24.18 5.86 4.23
CA GLU A 90 -25.24 6.74 4.74
C GLU A 90 -24.94 7.24 6.16
N LEU A 91 -24.40 6.38 7.01
CA LEU A 91 -24.09 6.68 8.41
C LEU A 91 -22.76 7.42 8.61
N ALA A 92 -21.84 7.38 7.67
CA ALA A 92 -20.55 8.08 7.74
C ALA A 92 -20.73 9.60 7.77
N THR A 93 -21.87 10.12 7.30
CA THR A 93 -22.31 11.51 7.54
C THR A 93 -22.46 11.89 9.01
N ARG A 94 -22.51 10.90 9.91
CA ARG A 94 -22.59 11.06 11.37
C ARG A 94 -21.24 10.92 12.06
N LEU A 95 -20.15 10.77 11.30
CA LEU A 95 -18.80 10.76 11.82
C LEU A 95 -18.14 12.12 11.54
N PRO A 96 -17.90 12.93 12.57
CA PRO A 96 -17.15 14.16 12.43
C PRO A 96 -15.68 13.84 12.12
N VAL A 97 -15.13 14.57 11.16
CA VAL A 97 -13.73 14.45 10.75
C VAL A 97 -13.07 15.82 10.83
N ILE A 98 -11.94 15.87 11.52
CA ILE A 98 -11.04 17.02 11.56
C ILE A 98 -9.80 16.65 10.74
N TRP A 99 -9.56 17.35 9.65
CA TRP A 99 -8.38 17.15 8.80
C TRP A 99 -7.38 18.28 9.00
N GLN A 100 -6.26 17.96 9.65
CA GLN A 100 -5.21 18.93 9.98
C GLN A 100 -3.97 18.70 9.10
N GLU A 101 -3.54 19.74 8.39
CA GLU A 101 -2.24 19.75 7.72
C GLU A 101 -1.13 20.10 8.72
N LEU A 102 0.03 19.46 8.57
CA LEU A 102 1.22 19.68 9.37
C LEU A 102 2.41 19.99 8.44
N GLN A 103 3.59 19.42 8.70
CA GLN A 103 4.73 19.53 7.80
C GLN A 103 4.48 18.63 6.57
N SER A 104 3.77 19.20 5.60
CA SER A 104 3.09 18.50 4.51
C SER A 104 3.43 19.14 3.16
N CYS A 105 3.26 18.35 2.08
CA CYS A 105 3.24 18.86 0.70
C CYS A 105 1.81 18.91 0.11
N THR A 106 0.79 18.63 0.94
CA THR A 106 -0.64 18.62 0.60
C THR A 106 -1.01 17.56 -0.46
N GLY A 107 -0.09 16.63 -0.76
CA GLY A 107 -0.29 15.61 -1.78
C GLY A 107 -1.41 14.61 -1.45
N ASN A 108 -1.68 14.33 -0.17
CA ASN A 108 -2.73 13.39 0.24
C ASN A 108 -4.11 14.06 0.17
N SER A 109 -4.21 15.33 0.55
CA SER A 109 -5.35 16.20 0.30
C SER A 109 -5.68 16.23 -1.19
N ILE A 110 -4.69 16.50 -2.07
CA ILE A 110 -4.92 16.45 -3.52
C ILE A 110 -5.33 15.04 -3.99
N ALA A 111 -4.74 13.97 -3.44
CA ALA A 111 -5.14 12.60 -3.79
C ALA A 111 -6.60 12.32 -3.40
N LEU A 112 -7.04 12.77 -2.23
CA LEU A 112 -8.45 12.70 -1.79
C LEU A 112 -9.37 13.44 -2.76
N LEU A 113 -8.98 14.64 -3.21
CA LEU A 113 -9.72 15.43 -4.19
C LEU A 113 -9.77 14.82 -5.59
N ARG A 114 -8.99 13.76 -5.84
CA ARG A 114 -9.00 12.97 -7.08
C ARG A 114 -9.76 11.64 -6.92
N ASN A 115 -10.45 11.43 -5.80
CA ASN A 115 -11.31 10.26 -5.65
C ASN A 115 -12.46 10.30 -6.67
N ALA A 116 -12.64 9.21 -7.41
CA ALA A 116 -13.66 9.13 -8.45
C ALA A 116 -14.90 8.35 -8.02
N ASN A 117 -14.79 7.45 -7.06
CA ASN A 117 -15.90 6.62 -6.59
C ASN A 117 -15.81 6.48 -5.07
N PRO A 118 -16.55 7.30 -4.29
CA PRO A 118 -17.38 8.45 -4.71
C PRO A 118 -16.57 9.57 -5.38
N GLY A 119 -17.19 10.37 -6.24
CA GLY A 119 -16.61 11.65 -6.65
C GLY A 119 -16.31 12.53 -5.43
N VAL A 120 -15.33 13.43 -5.52
CA VAL A 120 -14.92 14.32 -4.42
C VAL A 120 -16.08 15.14 -3.84
N ASP A 121 -17.04 15.53 -4.67
CA ASP A 121 -18.25 16.24 -4.24
C ASP A 121 -19.12 15.37 -3.34
N ALA A 122 -19.41 14.13 -3.76
CA ALA A 122 -20.14 13.18 -2.94
C ALA A 122 -19.35 12.78 -1.68
N LEU A 123 -18.03 12.72 -1.75
CA LEU A 123 -17.18 12.41 -0.60
C LEU A 123 -17.26 13.50 0.48
N LEU A 124 -17.00 14.75 0.10
CA LEU A 124 -16.89 15.88 1.02
C LEU A 124 -18.24 16.39 1.50
N LEU A 125 -19.26 16.38 0.63
CA LEU A 125 -20.56 16.93 0.97
C LEU A 125 -21.47 15.88 1.61
N ASP A 126 -21.32 14.61 1.20
CA ASP A 126 -22.37 13.62 1.39
C ASP A 126 -21.94 12.37 2.14
N LEU A 127 -20.64 12.07 2.27
CA LEU A 127 -20.17 10.84 2.92
C LEU A 127 -19.38 11.07 4.19
N ILE A 128 -18.66 12.19 4.30
CA ILE A 128 -17.90 12.53 5.49
C ILE A 128 -18.44 13.84 6.06
N SER A 129 -18.56 13.94 7.38
CA SER A 129 -18.78 15.23 8.04
C SER A 129 -17.45 15.90 8.29
N LEU A 130 -16.90 16.55 7.25
CA LEU A 130 -15.64 17.29 7.36
C LEU A 130 -15.89 18.62 8.08
N GLU A 131 -15.60 18.65 9.38
CA GLU A 131 -15.86 19.81 10.24
C GLU A 131 -14.73 20.85 10.17
N TYR A 132 -13.52 20.41 9.85
CA TYR A 132 -12.35 21.25 9.70
C TYR A 132 -11.40 20.71 8.61
N SER A 133 -10.91 21.59 7.74
CA SER A 133 -9.87 21.29 6.76
C SER A 133 -9.30 22.58 6.17
N GLU A 134 -8.04 22.88 6.46
CA GLU A 134 -7.37 24.11 6.01
C GLU A 134 -7.36 24.28 4.48
N VAL A 135 -7.33 23.15 3.75
CA VAL A 135 -7.28 23.15 2.27
C VAL A 135 -8.62 23.51 1.64
N LEU A 136 -9.74 23.24 2.32
CA LEU A 136 -11.09 23.28 1.74
C LEU A 136 -12.06 24.24 2.41
N MET A 137 -11.79 24.62 3.66
CA MET A 137 -12.72 25.42 4.45
C MET A 137 -12.78 26.87 3.95
N ALA A 138 -13.94 27.50 4.11
CA ALA A 138 -14.14 28.92 3.80
C ALA A 138 -13.55 29.90 4.84
N PRO A 139 -13.63 29.67 6.17
CA PRO A 139 -13.03 30.57 7.16
C PRO A 139 -11.50 30.55 7.11
N SER A 140 -10.88 31.66 7.54
CA SER A 140 -9.43 31.81 7.65
C SER A 140 -9.05 32.65 8.88
N GLY A 141 -7.77 32.63 9.26
CA GLY A 141 -7.28 33.35 10.44
C GLY A 141 -7.98 32.88 11.73
N GLN A 142 -8.38 33.82 12.59
CA GLN A 142 -9.03 33.49 13.86
C GLN A 142 -10.32 32.68 13.65
N ALA A 143 -11.11 33.01 12.62
CA ALA A 143 -12.34 32.29 12.35
C ALA A 143 -12.10 30.81 12.00
N ALA A 144 -10.91 30.45 11.48
CA ALA A 144 -10.56 29.06 11.26
C ALA A 144 -10.20 28.35 12.58
N GLU A 145 -9.44 28.99 13.46
CA GLU A 145 -9.15 28.46 14.81
C GLU A 145 -10.44 28.28 15.62
N ASP A 146 -11.37 29.25 15.57
CA ASP A 146 -12.66 29.15 16.25
C ASP A 146 -13.49 27.95 15.76
N VAL A 147 -13.42 27.64 14.46
CA VAL A 147 -14.08 26.45 13.87
C VAL A 147 -13.44 25.16 14.36
N LEU A 148 -12.10 25.10 14.44
CA LEU A 148 -11.40 23.94 14.98
C LEU A 148 -11.80 23.69 16.44
N GLU A 149 -11.71 24.70 17.28
CA GLU A 149 -12.04 24.59 18.72
C GLU A 149 -13.51 24.21 18.92
N ALA A 150 -14.43 24.84 18.20
CA ALA A 150 -15.85 24.50 18.26
C ALA A 150 -16.12 23.06 17.80
N ALA A 151 -15.40 22.56 16.80
CA ALA A 151 -15.52 21.17 16.35
C ALA A 151 -14.98 20.19 17.41
N ILE A 152 -13.84 20.49 18.03
CA ILE A 152 -13.26 19.67 19.11
C ILE A 152 -14.22 19.62 20.30
N GLU A 153 -14.71 20.76 20.78
CA GLU A 153 -15.63 20.84 21.92
C GLU A 153 -16.93 20.09 21.64
N ARG A 154 -17.53 20.31 20.46
CA ARG A 154 -18.81 19.71 20.09
C ARG A 154 -18.73 18.18 19.94
N TYR A 155 -17.59 17.67 19.48
CA TYR A 155 -17.41 16.27 19.12
C TYR A 155 -16.38 15.54 19.98
N ASP A 156 -16.13 16.04 21.19
CA ASP A 156 -15.16 15.46 22.13
C ASP A 156 -15.37 13.95 22.31
N GLY A 157 -14.29 13.20 22.12
CA GLY A 157 -14.24 11.73 22.16
C GLY A 157 -14.97 11.02 21.01
N GLN A 158 -15.44 11.74 19.98
CA GLN A 158 -16.29 11.19 18.91
C GLN A 158 -15.73 11.37 17.50
N TYR A 159 -14.92 12.40 17.24
CA TYR A 159 -14.40 12.66 15.90
C TYR A 159 -13.20 11.78 15.53
N ILE A 160 -13.01 11.57 14.23
CA ILE A 160 -11.78 11.02 13.67
C ILE A 160 -10.87 12.18 13.30
N ALA A 161 -9.65 12.21 13.84
CA ALA A 161 -8.63 13.14 13.41
C ALA A 161 -7.86 12.54 12.23
N VAL A 162 -7.77 13.27 11.13
CA VAL A 162 -6.86 12.94 10.03
C VAL A 162 -5.71 13.93 10.06
N PHE A 163 -4.50 13.42 10.25
CA PHE A 163 -3.29 14.25 10.15
C PHE A 163 -2.60 13.97 8.81
N GLU A 164 -2.30 15.05 8.09
CA GLU A 164 -1.48 15.02 6.90
C GLU A 164 -0.15 15.75 7.16
N GLY A 165 0.97 15.07 6.93
CA GLY A 165 2.30 15.62 7.22
C GLY A 165 2.90 15.15 8.55
N SER A 166 4.20 15.39 8.72
CA SER A 166 4.96 15.02 9.92
C SER A 166 4.89 16.08 11.01
N VAL A 167 5.26 15.70 12.25
CA VAL A 167 5.40 16.63 13.38
C VAL A 167 6.86 17.05 13.53
N PRO A 168 7.26 18.28 13.19
CA PRO A 168 8.63 18.74 13.44
C PRO A 168 8.79 19.12 14.91
N VAL A 169 9.73 18.48 15.63
CA VAL A 169 9.93 18.73 17.06
C VAL A 169 11.22 19.48 17.40
N ALA A 170 12.10 19.70 16.43
CA ALA A 170 13.31 20.51 16.63
C ALA A 170 12.94 21.98 16.93
N ASP A 171 13.86 22.69 17.57
CA ASP A 171 13.68 24.10 17.97
C ASP A 171 12.35 24.36 18.69
N GLY A 172 11.95 23.47 19.59
CA GLY A 172 10.70 23.59 20.35
C GLY A 172 9.43 23.51 19.51
N GLY A 173 9.50 23.07 18.24
CA GLY A 173 8.37 23.00 17.32
C GLY A 173 8.22 24.20 16.39
N ASN A 174 9.12 25.20 16.47
CA ASN A 174 9.03 26.46 15.70
C ASN A 174 9.11 26.28 14.17
N TYR A 175 9.56 25.13 13.68
CA TYR A 175 9.58 24.83 12.24
C TYR A 175 8.18 24.69 11.62
N LEU A 176 7.14 24.58 12.43
CA LEU A 176 5.74 24.61 11.99
C LEU A 176 4.90 25.34 13.03
N THR A 177 4.43 26.54 12.67
CA THR A 177 3.44 27.30 13.41
C THR A 177 2.26 27.62 12.51
N ILE A 178 1.05 27.48 13.05
CA ILE A 178 -0.21 27.65 12.31
C ILE A 178 -1.11 28.62 13.06
N GLY A 179 -1.86 29.41 12.30
CA GLY A 179 -2.88 30.30 12.82
C GLY A 179 -2.34 31.62 13.40
N PRO A 180 -3.22 32.60 13.67
CA PRO A 180 -2.84 33.90 14.23
C PRO A 180 -2.20 33.80 15.62
N ALA A 181 -2.53 32.80 16.42
CA ALA A 181 -1.91 32.57 17.73
C ALA A 181 -0.50 31.95 17.61
N GLY A 182 -0.13 31.45 16.43
CA GLY A 182 1.19 30.86 16.17
C GLY A 182 1.41 29.53 16.87
N HIS A 183 0.34 28.73 17.04
CA HIS A 183 0.44 27.41 17.67
C HIS A 183 1.38 26.50 16.90
N THR A 184 2.28 25.85 17.62
CA THR A 184 3.21 24.88 17.04
C THR A 184 2.47 23.63 16.59
N GLY A 185 3.03 22.91 15.60
CA GLY A 185 2.49 21.60 15.22
C GLY A 185 2.44 20.59 16.38
N ILE A 186 3.33 20.73 17.37
CA ILE A 186 3.31 19.94 18.61
C ILE A 186 2.02 20.20 19.37
N GLU A 187 1.71 21.46 19.65
CA GLU A 187 0.53 21.87 20.43
C GLU A 187 -0.76 21.43 19.72
N ILE A 188 -0.84 21.66 18.41
CA ILE A 188 -2.01 21.31 17.59
C ILE A 188 -2.26 19.81 17.62
N VAL A 189 -1.23 18.98 17.38
CA VAL A 189 -1.39 17.52 17.38
C VAL A 189 -1.75 17.01 18.78
N GLU A 190 -1.14 17.53 19.85
CA GLU A 190 -1.50 17.13 21.20
C GLU A 190 -2.96 17.47 21.54
N HIS A 191 -3.40 18.68 21.22
CA HIS A 191 -4.76 19.15 21.49
C HIS A 191 -5.79 18.30 20.75
N ILE A 192 -5.68 18.21 19.42
CA ILE A 192 -6.60 17.42 18.59
C ILE A 192 -6.57 15.94 18.99
N SER A 193 -5.40 15.37 19.32
CA SER A 193 -5.31 13.94 19.60
C SER A 193 -5.95 13.54 20.94
N ARG A 194 -5.93 14.41 21.95
CA ARG A 194 -6.50 14.11 23.28
C ARG A 194 -8.02 13.97 23.27
N HIS A 195 -8.68 14.61 22.31
CA HIS A 195 -10.13 14.65 22.18
C HIS A 195 -10.66 13.79 21.02
N ALA A 196 -9.77 13.20 20.21
CA ALA A 196 -10.16 12.33 19.10
C ALA A 196 -10.56 10.93 19.57
N ALA A 197 -11.55 10.32 18.90
CA ALA A 197 -11.90 8.91 19.09
C ALA A 197 -10.84 7.97 18.47
N ALA A 198 -10.33 8.36 17.30
CA ALA A 198 -9.30 7.65 16.57
C ALA A 198 -8.56 8.60 15.62
N ILE A 199 -7.37 8.20 15.20
CA ILE A 199 -6.48 8.99 14.35
C ILE A 199 -6.14 8.23 13.08
N VAL A 200 -6.22 8.90 11.94
CA VAL A 200 -5.72 8.44 10.64
C VAL A 200 -4.47 9.25 10.28
N ALA A 201 -3.33 8.59 10.19
CA ALA A 201 -2.10 9.20 9.69
C ALA A 201 -2.04 9.04 8.15
N ALA A 202 -2.42 10.11 7.44
CA ALA A 202 -2.53 10.10 5.99
C ALA A 202 -1.18 10.37 5.31
N GLY A 203 -0.71 9.38 4.56
CA GLY A 203 0.55 9.45 3.81
C GLY A 203 1.79 9.16 4.65
N THR A 204 2.91 8.95 3.97
CA THR A 204 4.16 8.49 4.60
C THR A 204 4.77 9.53 5.55
N CYS A 205 4.51 10.83 5.33
CA CYS A 205 4.92 11.88 6.26
C CYS A 205 4.24 11.73 7.62
N ALA A 206 2.91 11.58 7.64
CA ALA A 206 2.19 11.39 8.90
C ALA A 206 2.47 10.01 9.51
N ALA A 207 2.58 8.96 8.70
CA ALA A 207 2.81 7.61 9.21
C ALA A 207 4.20 7.46 9.85
N TYR A 208 5.26 7.92 9.18
CA TYR A 208 6.66 7.58 9.53
C TYR A 208 7.65 8.76 9.42
N GLY A 209 7.17 10.00 9.32
CA GLY A 209 8.01 11.20 9.20
C GLY A 209 8.35 11.61 7.76
N GLY A 210 8.29 10.69 6.79
CA GLY A 210 8.37 11.00 5.35
C GLY A 210 9.66 11.68 4.88
N ILE A 211 9.55 12.54 3.85
CA ILE A 211 10.72 13.25 3.30
C ILE A 211 11.37 14.22 4.31
N PRO A 212 10.63 14.93 5.19
CA PRO A 212 11.28 15.75 6.22
C PRO A 212 12.14 14.94 7.21
N ALA A 213 11.78 13.68 7.45
CA ALA A 213 12.53 12.78 8.33
C ALA A 213 13.70 12.05 7.64
N ALA A 214 13.85 12.18 6.33
CA ALA A 214 15.01 11.64 5.62
C ALA A 214 16.29 12.34 6.08
N ARG A 215 17.44 11.65 6.04
CA ARG A 215 18.72 12.22 6.48
C ARG A 215 19.00 13.56 5.77
N PRO A 216 19.42 14.61 6.51
CA PRO A 216 19.84 14.60 7.92
C PRO A 216 18.73 14.87 8.96
N ASN A 217 17.45 14.90 8.57
CA ASN A 217 16.29 15.24 9.42
C ASN A 217 16.46 16.57 10.19
N PRO A 218 16.55 17.72 9.49
CA PRO A 218 16.88 19.00 10.12
C PRO A 218 15.81 19.51 11.09
N THR A 219 14.55 19.10 10.92
CA THR A 219 13.43 19.53 11.77
C THR A 219 13.07 18.52 12.85
N ALA A 220 13.85 17.44 13.00
CA ALA A 220 13.53 16.28 13.83
C ALA A 220 12.08 15.80 13.61
N ALA A 221 11.66 15.71 12.36
CA ALA A 221 10.32 15.28 11.98
C ALA A 221 10.03 13.85 12.48
N LEU A 222 8.85 13.67 13.08
CA LEU A 222 8.31 12.40 13.56
C LEU A 222 6.99 12.08 12.86
N GLY A 223 6.70 10.78 12.72
CA GLY A 223 5.34 10.32 12.43
C GLY A 223 4.40 10.54 13.62
N ILE A 224 3.10 10.53 13.39
CA ILE A 224 2.08 10.82 14.40
C ILE A 224 2.14 9.83 15.55
N ALA A 225 2.15 8.52 15.27
CA ALA A 225 2.21 7.50 16.33
C ALA A 225 3.47 7.64 17.20
N ASP A 226 4.63 7.88 16.58
CA ASP A 226 5.88 8.09 17.30
C ASP A 226 5.82 9.35 18.17
N PHE A 227 5.31 10.45 17.63
CA PHE A 227 5.11 11.69 18.38
C PHE A 227 4.18 11.48 19.58
N LEU A 228 3.01 10.87 19.40
CA LEU A 228 2.06 10.61 20.49
C LEU A 228 2.64 9.72 21.59
N ASN A 229 3.44 8.72 21.22
CA ASN A 229 4.18 7.90 22.18
C ASN A 229 5.13 8.75 23.03
N THR A 230 5.84 9.72 22.45
CA THR A 230 6.70 10.64 23.23
C THR A 230 5.90 11.49 24.22
N ARG A 231 4.63 11.79 23.91
CA ARG A 231 3.71 12.60 24.72
C ARG A 231 2.80 11.79 25.64
N ARG A 232 2.90 10.45 25.61
CA ARG A 232 2.05 9.51 26.36
C ARG A 232 0.55 9.72 26.08
N ILE A 233 0.21 10.01 24.82
CA ILE A 233 -1.17 10.09 24.34
C ILE A 233 -1.52 8.73 23.73
N ASN A 234 -2.58 8.09 24.23
CA ASN A 234 -2.93 6.71 23.89
C ASN A 234 -4.03 6.59 22.83
N THR A 235 -4.36 7.70 22.16
CA THR A 235 -5.38 7.72 21.10
C THR A 235 -4.98 6.77 19.98
N PRO A 236 -5.88 5.86 19.54
CA PRO A 236 -5.51 4.81 18.60
C PRO A 236 -5.24 5.39 17.21
N VAL A 237 -4.15 4.96 16.58
CA VAL A 237 -3.68 5.45 15.26
C VAL A 237 -3.73 4.33 14.22
N VAL A 238 -4.25 4.64 13.04
CA VAL A 238 -4.08 3.84 11.82
C VAL A 238 -3.18 4.59 10.83
N ASN A 239 -2.14 3.91 10.35
CA ASN A 239 -1.21 4.44 9.36
C ASN A 239 -1.67 4.07 7.95
N LEU A 240 -1.83 5.08 7.09
CA LEU A 240 -2.13 4.89 5.66
C LEU A 240 -0.97 5.42 4.81
N PRO A 241 0.19 4.74 4.76
CA PRO A 241 1.36 5.26 4.09
C PRO A 241 1.26 5.12 2.57
N ALA A 242 1.81 6.13 1.90
CA ALA A 242 2.32 6.24 0.54
C ALA A 242 2.51 7.74 0.26
N CYS A 243 3.09 8.08 -0.88
CA CYS A 243 3.42 9.46 -1.23
C CYS A 243 2.88 9.83 -2.62
N PRO A 244 1.55 10.09 -2.76
CA PRO A 244 0.54 10.11 -1.71
C PRO A 244 -0.17 8.77 -1.49
N VAL A 245 -0.91 8.69 -0.38
CA VAL A 245 -1.87 7.61 -0.09
C VAL A 245 -2.98 7.55 -1.15
N SER A 246 -3.43 6.33 -1.48
CA SER A 246 -4.60 6.14 -2.32
C SER A 246 -5.86 6.68 -1.62
N SER A 247 -6.66 7.45 -2.35
CA SER A 247 -7.95 7.94 -1.87
C SER A 247 -8.89 6.80 -1.47
N THR A 248 -8.82 5.66 -2.18
CA THR A 248 -9.55 4.43 -1.82
C THR A 248 -9.19 3.92 -0.43
N ASN A 249 -7.92 4.05 -0.03
CA ASN A 249 -7.46 3.59 1.29
C ASN A 249 -7.97 4.50 2.40
N ILE A 250 -8.03 5.82 2.16
CA ILE A 250 -8.63 6.78 3.10
C ILE A 250 -10.12 6.50 3.27
N VAL A 251 -10.87 6.48 2.16
CA VAL A 251 -12.34 6.30 2.19
C VAL A 251 -12.71 4.93 2.75
N GLY A 252 -12.01 3.88 2.32
CA GLY A 252 -12.22 2.52 2.83
C GLY A 252 -12.03 2.45 4.35
N THR A 253 -10.98 3.07 4.89
CA THR A 253 -10.70 3.07 6.34
C THR A 253 -11.80 3.79 7.13
N ILE A 254 -12.29 4.93 6.63
CA ILE A 254 -13.37 5.67 7.28
C ILE A 254 -14.68 4.88 7.24
N LEU A 255 -15.01 4.26 6.10
CA LEU A 255 -16.22 3.45 5.97
C LEU A 255 -16.16 2.16 6.79
N GLU A 256 -14.99 1.54 6.90
CA GLU A 256 -14.78 0.41 7.80
C GLU A 256 -14.98 0.82 9.26
N TYR A 257 -14.45 1.97 9.66
CA TYR A 257 -14.71 2.52 10.99
C TYR A 257 -16.21 2.80 11.20
N ALA A 258 -16.91 3.35 10.21
CA ALA A 258 -18.36 3.58 10.27
C ALA A 258 -19.17 2.27 10.38
N MET A 259 -18.69 1.18 9.78
CA MET A 259 -19.32 -0.13 9.89
C MET A 259 -19.13 -0.74 11.28
N PHE A 260 -17.90 -0.74 11.81
CA PHE A 260 -17.53 -1.55 12.97
C PHE A 260 -17.34 -0.77 14.27
N GLY A 261 -17.18 0.56 14.20
CA GLY A 261 -16.92 1.41 15.35
C GLY A 261 -15.54 1.21 15.98
N ARG A 262 -14.61 0.62 15.23
CA ARG A 262 -13.23 0.36 15.63
C ARG A 262 -12.31 0.44 14.43
N LEU A 263 -11.02 0.62 14.69
CA LEU A 263 -10.00 0.58 13.65
C LEU A 263 -9.93 -0.80 12.97
N PRO A 264 -9.46 -0.85 11.70
CA PRO A 264 -9.16 -2.11 11.02
C PRO A 264 -8.15 -2.96 11.79
N GLN A 265 -8.05 -4.24 11.41
CA GLN A 265 -6.90 -5.03 11.82
C GLN A 265 -5.63 -4.47 11.18
N LEU A 266 -4.61 -4.23 12.01
CA LEU A 266 -3.37 -3.57 11.59
C LEU A 266 -2.21 -4.57 11.57
N ASP A 267 -1.24 -4.34 10.68
CA ASP A 267 0.05 -5.01 10.73
C ASP A 267 1.00 -4.38 11.77
N ALA A 268 2.24 -4.89 11.85
CA ALA A 268 3.25 -4.41 12.79
C ALA A 268 3.68 -2.94 12.57
N PHE A 269 3.35 -2.35 11.43
CA PHE A 269 3.61 -0.95 11.11
C PHE A 269 2.36 -0.07 11.29
N GLY A 270 1.28 -0.61 11.86
CA GLY A 270 0.04 0.10 12.09
C GLY A 270 -0.81 0.27 10.81
N ARG A 271 -0.58 -0.54 9.77
CA ARG A 271 -1.27 -0.39 8.47
C ARG A 271 -2.45 -1.37 8.35
N PRO A 272 -3.59 -0.99 7.75
CA PRO A 272 -4.70 -1.91 7.54
C PRO A 272 -4.31 -3.14 6.72
N LEU A 273 -4.59 -4.34 7.22
CA LEU A 273 -4.25 -5.59 6.52
C LEU A 273 -4.89 -5.67 5.14
N TRP A 274 -6.14 -5.20 4.98
CA TRP A 274 -6.82 -5.27 3.68
C TRP A 274 -6.12 -4.47 2.58
N ALA A 275 -5.38 -3.40 2.92
CA ALA A 275 -4.66 -2.55 1.97
C ALA A 275 -3.16 -2.88 1.87
N TYR A 276 -2.55 -3.36 2.96
CA TYR A 276 -1.09 -3.45 3.11
C TYR A 276 -0.58 -4.86 3.47
N ARG A 277 -1.41 -5.90 3.41
CA ARG A 277 -0.97 -7.30 3.67
C ARG A 277 -0.03 -7.82 2.58
N ASP A 278 -0.37 -7.57 1.33
CA ASP A 278 0.35 -8.14 0.18
C ASP A 278 1.42 -7.16 -0.31
N ARG A 279 2.54 -7.69 -0.79
CA ARG A 279 3.58 -6.87 -1.43
C ARG A 279 3.13 -6.47 -2.82
N ILE A 280 3.59 -5.31 -3.29
CA ILE A 280 3.40 -4.84 -4.66
C ILE A 280 3.76 -5.93 -5.67
N HIS A 281 4.86 -6.64 -5.44
CA HIS A 281 5.34 -7.70 -6.33
C HIS A 281 4.43 -8.94 -6.39
N ASP A 282 3.66 -9.22 -5.34
CA ASP A 282 2.79 -10.40 -5.28
C ASP A 282 1.50 -10.22 -6.10
N LYS A 283 1.18 -8.97 -6.48
CA LYS A 283 0.01 -8.61 -7.31
C LYS A 283 0.39 -7.82 -8.56
N CYS A 284 1.66 -7.87 -8.99
CA CYS A 284 2.16 -7.12 -10.13
C CYS A 284 1.82 -7.81 -11.46
N GLU A 285 1.30 -7.08 -12.45
CA GLU A 285 1.02 -7.63 -13.79
C GLU A 285 2.28 -8.09 -14.54
N ARG A 286 3.47 -7.58 -14.18
CA ARG A 286 4.76 -7.98 -14.77
C ARG A 286 5.40 -9.17 -14.05
N ARG A 287 4.69 -9.83 -13.12
CA ARG A 287 5.24 -10.92 -12.31
C ARG A 287 5.68 -12.13 -13.13
N SER A 288 4.94 -12.50 -14.17
CA SER A 288 5.31 -13.57 -15.08
C SER A 288 6.65 -13.32 -15.78
N HIS A 289 6.95 -12.07 -16.15
CA HIS A 289 8.25 -11.70 -16.71
C HIS A 289 9.37 -11.83 -15.67
N PHE A 290 9.13 -11.47 -14.41
CA PHE A 290 10.10 -11.69 -13.34
C PHE A 290 10.41 -13.18 -13.17
N ASP A 291 9.38 -14.02 -13.09
CA ASP A 291 9.53 -15.46 -12.88
C ASP A 291 10.21 -16.14 -14.09
N ALA A 292 10.05 -15.59 -15.29
CA ALA A 292 10.70 -16.04 -16.53
C ALA A 292 12.10 -15.44 -16.76
N GLY A 293 12.64 -14.64 -15.84
CA GLY A 293 13.95 -14.01 -16.03
C GLY A 293 14.00 -12.90 -17.10
N GLN A 294 12.84 -12.36 -17.51
CA GLN A 294 12.72 -11.37 -18.56
C GLN A 294 12.67 -9.96 -17.96
N PHE A 295 13.80 -9.26 -18.05
CA PHE A 295 13.98 -7.95 -17.43
C PHE A 295 14.24 -6.87 -18.47
N VAL A 296 13.86 -5.64 -18.11
CA VAL A 296 14.44 -4.45 -18.71
C VAL A 296 15.88 -4.35 -18.18
N GLU A 297 16.86 -4.35 -19.08
CA GLU A 297 18.29 -4.36 -18.69
C GLU A 297 18.83 -2.95 -18.36
N GLY A 298 18.14 -1.91 -18.80
CA GLY A 298 18.50 -0.51 -18.56
C GLY A 298 17.47 0.45 -19.14
N TRP A 299 17.51 1.73 -18.77
CA TRP A 299 16.56 2.73 -19.29
C TRP A 299 16.70 3.00 -20.80
N ASN A 300 17.82 2.57 -21.41
CA ASN A 300 18.04 2.59 -22.85
C ASN A 300 17.43 1.36 -23.58
N ASP A 301 16.97 0.33 -22.87
CA ASP A 301 16.28 -0.83 -23.44
C ASP A 301 14.83 -0.50 -23.80
N GLN A 302 14.67 0.24 -24.90
CA GLN A 302 13.36 0.69 -25.38
C GLN A 302 12.45 -0.48 -25.77
N GLU A 303 13.01 -1.58 -26.27
CA GLU A 303 12.21 -2.73 -26.68
C GLU A 303 11.71 -3.51 -25.46
N GLY A 304 12.54 -3.71 -24.42
CA GLY A 304 12.11 -4.28 -23.15
C GLY A 304 11.03 -3.43 -22.45
N LEU A 305 11.19 -2.10 -22.46
CA LEU A 305 10.20 -1.17 -21.91
C LEU A 305 8.86 -1.25 -22.67
N LYS A 306 8.87 -1.20 -24.01
CA LYS A 306 7.66 -1.32 -24.85
C LYS A 306 6.96 -2.67 -24.68
N ARG A 307 7.74 -3.75 -24.48
CA ARG A 307 7.21 -5.09 -24.24
C ARG A 307 6.68 -5.30 -22.82
N GLY A 308 6.87 -4.33 -21.91
CA GLY A 308 6.40 -4.41 -20.54
C GLY A 308 7.17 -5.42 -19.69
N LEU A 309 8.46 -5.66 -19.98
CA LEU A 309 9.29 -6.58 -19.21
C LEU A 309 9.47 -6.13 -17.75
N CYS A 310 9.94 -7.03 -16.89
CA CYS A 310 10.08 -6.75 -15.47
C CYS A 310 11.11 -5.64 -15.20
N LEU A 311 10.76 -4.71 -14.29
CA LEU A 311 11.58 -3.53 -13.94
C LEU A 311 12.54 -3.78 -12.77
N PHE A 312 12.75 -5.04 -12.36
CA PHE A 312 13.58 -5.35 -11.18
C PHE A 312 15.03 -4.87 -11.34
N LYS A 313 15.67 -5.15 -12.49
CA LYS A 313 17.07 -4.76 -12.76
C LYS A 313 17.29 -3.25 -12.86
N VAL A 314 16.24 -2.49 -13.18
CA VAL A 314 16.25 -1.01 -13.20
C VAL A 314 15.72 -0.40 -11.89
N GLY A 315 15.74 -1.16 -10.80
CA GLY A 315 15.56 -0.61 -9.45
C GLY A 315 14.18 -0.73 -8.83
N CYS A 316 13.25 -1.48 -9.43
CA CYS A 316 11.93 -1.68 -8.82
C CYS A 316 12.00 -2.31 -7.42
N LYS A 317 11.52 -1.57 -6.41
CA LYS A 317 11.44 -1.95 -4.99
C LYS A 317 10.13 -2.65 -4.61
N GLY A 318 9.29 -2.96 -5.59
CA GLY A 318 8.01 -3.65 -5.38
C GLY A 318 8.10 -4.94 -4.55
N PRO A 319 9.18 -5.74 -4.63
CA PRO A 319 9.31 -6.93 -3.78
C PRO A 319 9.52 -6.63 -2.29
N MET A 320 9.85 -5.38 -1.91
CA MET A 320 10.10 -4.93 -0.55
C MET A 320 8.99 -4.02 -0.01
N ALA A 321 8.00 -3.68 -0.84
CA ALA A 321 6.99 -2.68 -0.54
C ALA A 321 5.60 -3.30 -0.47
N TYR A 322 4.85 -2.95 0.57
CA TYR A 322 3.49 -3.36 0.84
C TYR A 322 2.55 -2.21 0.51
N ASN A 323 1.63 -2.47 -0.41
CA ASN A 323 0.55 -1.55 -0.79
C ASN A 323 -0.36 -2.27 -1.80
N ASN A 324 -1.55 -1.73 -2.03
CA ASN A 324 -2.50 -2.22 -3.01
C ASN A 324 -2.45 -1.48 -4.36
N CYS A 325 -1.38 -0.74 -4.68
CA CYS A 325 -1.28 0.06 -5.93
C CYS A 325 -1.55 -0.75 -7.21
N GLY A 326 -1.08 -1.99 -7.32
CA GLY A 326 -1.35 -2.83 -8.49
C GLY A 326 -2.81 -3.32 -8.60
N VAL A 327 -3.54 -3.29 -7.48
CA VAL A 327 -4.93 -3.73 -7.36
C VAL A 327 -5.89 -2.58 -7.57
N VAL A 328 -5.78 -1.51 -6.77
CA VAL A 328 -6.70 -0.34 -6.83
C VAL A 328 -6.25 0.69 -7.86
N ARG A 329 -4.93 0.76 -8.14
CA ARG A 329 -4.29 1.74 -9.03
C ARG A 329 -4.59 3.19 -8.64
N TYR A 330 -4.17 4.13 -9.48
CA TYR A 330 -4.36 5.57 -9.28
C TYR A 330 -5.22 6.14 -10.41
N ASN A 331 -5.90 7.25 -10.10
CA ASN A 331 -6.72 8.02 -11.04
C ASN A 331 -7.78 7.16 -11.74
N GLU A 332 -8.80 6.73 -10.99
CA GLU A 332 -9.92 5.93 -11.51
C GLU A 332 -9.51 4.54 -12.04
N GLY A 333 -8.44 4.00 -11.49
CA GLY A 333 -7.91 2.71 -11.96
C GLY A 333 -7.07 2.82 -13.23
N THR A 334 -6.79 4.03 -13.73
CA THR A 334 -6.15 4.28 -15.03
C THR A 334 -4.74 3.71 -15.10
N SER A 335 -3.90 3.99 -14.09
CA SER A 335 -2.50 3.56 -14.12
C SER A 335 -1.90 3.51 -12.72
N TRP A 336 -0.66 3.03 -12.63
CA TRP A 336 0.17 3.03 -11.44
C TRP A 336 1.65 2.96 -11.89
N PRO A 337 2.64 3.22 -11.02
CA PRO A 337 4.04 3.41 -11.46
C PRO A 337 4.59 2.33 -12.38
N ILE A 338 4.41 1.04 -12.04
CA ILE A 338 4.93 -0.08 -12.84
C ILE A 338 4.21 -0.21 -14.18
N MET A 339 2.90 0.04 -14.22
CA MET A 339 2.15 0.08 -15.48
C MET A 339 2.68 1.19 -16.40
N ALA A 340 2.97 2.36 -15.82
CA ALA A 340 3.53 3.50 -16.55
C ALA A 340 5.00 3.32 -16.98
N GLY A 341 5.65 2.21 -16.58
CA GLY A 341 7.02 1.88 -16.98
C GLY A 341 8.10 2.26 -15.98
N HIS A 342 7.75 2.76 -14.79
CA HIS A 342 8.71 3.09 -13.75
C HIS A 342 8.67 2.07 -12.60
N GLY A 343 9.84 1.70 -12.08
CA GLY A 343 9.94 0.83 -10.91
C GLY A 343 9.23 1.44 -9.69
N CYS A 344 8.63 0.60 -8.85
CA CYS A 344 8.15 1.05 -7.55
C CYS A 344 9.34 1.58 -6.71
N ILE A 345 9.19 2.72 -6.05
CA ILE A 345 10.24 3.29 -5.18
C ILE A 345 10.09 2.90 -3.71
N GLY A 346 9.04 2.14 -3.37
CA GLY A 346 8.75 1.73 -1.99
C GLY A 346 8.16 2.84 -1.12
N CYS A 347 7.42 3.79 -1.70
CA CYS A 347 6.98 5.00 -0.99
C CYS A 347 6.06 4.76 0.23
N SER A 348 5.49 3.56 0.39
CA SER A 348 4.68 3.17 1.56
C SER A 348 5.47 2.54 2.70
N GLU A 349 6.78 2.36 2.55
CA GLU A 349 7.64 1.77 3.57
C GLU A 349 8.28 2.83 4.49
N PRO A 350 8.50 2.51 5.77
CA PRO A 350 9.23 3.38 6.69
C PRO A 350 10.63 3.73 6.17
N GLY A 351 10.98 5.02 6.20
CA GLY A 351 12.33 5.50 5.85
C GLY A 351 12.76 5.20 4.41
N PHE A 352 11.82 5.02 3.46
CA PHE A 352 12.16 4.58 2.10
C PHE A 352 13.13 5.52 1.37
N TRP A 353 13.12 6.82 1.68
CA TRP A 353 14.07 7.80 1.13
C TRP A 353 15.53 7.43 1.36
N ASP A 354 15.83 6.79 2.50
CA ASP A 354 17.18 6.43 2.90
C ASP A 354 17.50 4.94 2.75
N THR A 355 16.48 4.09 2.81
CA THR A 355 16.62 2.63 2.79
C THR A 355 16.41 2.03 1.40
N MET A 356 15.73 2.76 0.51
CA MET A 356 15.43 2.31 -0.85
C MET A 356 16.22 3.08 -1.92
N THR A 357 17.08 4.03 -1.53
CA THR A 357 17.94 4.78 -2.45
C THR A 357 19.25 4.01 -2.74
N PRO A 358 19.83 4.10 -3.96
CA PRO A 358 19.29 4.73 -5.16
C PRO A 358 18.04 4.04 -5.72
N PHE A 359 17.05 4.82 -6.15
CA PHE A 359 15.78 4.27 -6.63
C PHE A 359 15.92 3.46 -7.93
N GLU A 360 16.83 3.86 -8.81
CA GLU A 360 17.01 3.25 -10.13
C GLU A 360 17.99 2.07 -10.14
N GLU A 361 18.40 1.59 -8.96
CA GLU A 361 19.32 0.47 -8.81
C GLU A 361 18.69 -0.64 -7.95
N PRO A 362 18.94 -1.92 -8.24
CA PRO A 362 18.53 -3.00 -7.36
C PRO A 362 19.16 -2.85 -5.96
N LEU A 363 18.43 -3.23 -4.91
CA LEU A 363 19.00 -3.18 -3.56
C LEU A 363 20.12 -4.22 -3.38
N PRO A 364 21.33 -3.82 -2.98
CA PRO A 364 22.43 -4.75 -2.77
C PRO A 364 22.09 -5.74 -1.65
N GLY A 365 22.35 -7.04 -1.88
CA GLY A 365 22.19 -8.10 -0.86
C GLY A 365 20.77 -8.61 -0.62
N ARG A 366 19.75 -8.10 -1.33
CA ARG A 366 18.38 -8.66 -1.37
C ARG A 366 18.01 -9.18 -2.74
N VAL A 367 18.98 -9.83 -3.39
CA VAL A 367 18.70 -10.64 -4.59
C VAL A 367 17.83 -11.79 -4.14
N TYR A 368 16.58 -11.82 -4.58
CA TYR A 368 15.75 -13.01 -4.46
C TYR A 368 16.54 -14.14 -5.13
N PRO A 369 16.97 -15.20 -4.41
CA PRO A 369 17.42 -16.38 -5.09
C PRO A 369 16.21 -16.86 -5.89
N LEU A 370 16.28 -16.77 -7.22
CA LEU A 370 15.34 -17.46 -8.07
C LEU A 370 15.31 -18.91 -7.58
N PRO A 371 14.12 -19.53 -7.42
CA PRO A 371 13.98 -20.82 -6.72
C PRO A 371 14.74 -21.99 -7.38
N PHE A 372 15.49 -21.73 -8.45
CA PHE A 372 16.51 -22.60 -9.00
C PHE A 372 17.72 -21.71 -9.31
N GLY A 373 18.91 -22.09 -8.86
CA GLY A 373 20.19 -21.40 -9.08
C GLY A 373 20.64 -21.39 -10.55
N LEU A 374 19.74 -20.96 -11.43
CA LEU A 374 19.91 -20.79 -12.85
C LEU A 374 19.72 -19.30 -13.13
N ASP A 375 20.82 -18.54 -13.06
CA ASP A 375 20.95 -17.31 -13.85
C ASP A 375 20.99 -17.61 -15.37
N ALA A 376 20.74 -18.86 -15.77
CA ALA A 376 20.62 -19.32 -17.14
C ALA A 376 19.13 -19.54 -17.47
N ASP A 377 18.57 -18.63 -18.26
CA ASP A 377 17.28 -18.84 -18.95
C ASP A 377 17.30 -20.16 -19.75
N ALA A 378 16.13 -20.73 -20.03
CA ALA A 378 15.98 -21.90 -20.92
C ALA A 378 16.66 -21.66 -22.27
N ASP A 379 16.69 -20.40 -22.73
CA ASP A 379 17.42 -19.97 -23.92
C ASP A 379 18.94 -20.14 -23.77
N THR A 380 19.52 -19.87 -22.61
CA THR A 380 20.95 -20.09 -22.32
C THR A 380 21.27 -21.57 -22.28
N ILE A 381 20.45 -22.38 -21.61
CA ILE A 381 20.61 -23.84 -21.58
C ILE A 381 20.48 -24.40 -23.00
N GLY A 382 19.50 -23.92 -23.76
CA GLY A 382 19.29 -24.28 -25.16
C GLY A 382 20.48 -23.90 -26.03
N ALA A 383 21.03 -22.70 -25.88
CA ALA A 383 22.19 -22.23 -26.61
C ALA A 383 23.45 -23.06 -26.29
N VAL A 384 23.68 -23.39 -25.01
CA VAL A 384 24.80 -24.26 -24.60
C VAL A 384 24.62 -25.67 -25.15
N ALA A 385 23.43 -26.24 -25.04
CA ALA A 385 23.14 -27.58 -25.56
C ALA A 385 23.28 -27.65 -27.09
N LEU A 386 22.78 -26.63 -27.80
CA LEU A 386 22.92 -26.53 -29.25
C LEU A 386 24.38 -26.34 -29.67
N GLY A 387 25.14 -25.50 -28.95
CA GLY A 387 26.57 -25.30 -29.18
C GLY A 387 27.36 -26.59 -28.97
N ALA A 388 27.10 -27.33 -27.88
CA ALA A 388 27.72 -28.62 -27.60
C ALA A 388 27.38 -29.66 -28.68
N ALA A 389 26.12 -29.72 -29.11
CA ALA A 389 25.68 -30.61 -30.19
C ALA A 389 26.38 -30.27 -31.51
N ALA A 390 26.49 -28.99 -31.87
CA ALA A 390 27.17 -28.54 -33.07
C ALA A 390 28.66 -28.93 -33.07
N VAL A 391 29.36 -28.75 -31.95
CA VAL A 391 30.76 -29.19 -31.78
C VAL A 391 30.87 -30.70 -31.91
N GLY A 392 29.97 -31.46 -31.28
CA GLY A 392 29.94 -32.92 -31.38
C GLY A 392 29.74 -33.41 -32.81
N ILE A 393 28.81 -32.80 -33.55
CA ILE A 393 28.56 -33.11 -34.98
C ILE A 393 29.79 -32.79 -35.82
N ALA A 394 30.40 -31.61 -35.63
CA ALA A 394 31.60 -31.21 -36.37
C ALA A 394 32.79 -32.14 -36.10
N ALA A 395 33.01 -32.52 -34.84
CA ALA A 395 34.06 -33.46 -34.46
C ALA A 395 33.83 -34.85 -35.05
N HIS A 396 32.59 -35.36 -35.02
CA HIS A 396 32.24 -36.65 -35.61
C HIS A 396 32.41 -36.67 -37.14
N ALA A 397 31.99 -35.60 -37.82
CA ALA A 397 32.18 -35.45 -39.26
C ALA A 397 33.68 -35.39 -39.62
N GLY A 398 34.49 -34.61 -38.88
CA GLY A 398 35.93 -34.55 -39.07
C GLY A 398 36.62 -35.90 -38.86
N ALA A 399 36.28 -36.62 -37.79
CA ALA A 399 36.81 -37.96 -37.51
C ALA A 399 36.43 -38.96 -38.61
N THR A 400 35.21 -38.87 -39.15
CA THR A 400 34.73 -39.74 -40.24
C THR A 400 35.50 -39.49 -41.55
N VAL A 401 35.79 -38.24 -41.88
CA VAL A 401 36.62 -37.88 -43.05
C VAL A 401 38.05 -38.40 -42.89
N VAL A 402 38.66 -38.24 -41.71
CA VAL A 402 40.00 -38.76 -41.42
C VAL A 402 40.02 -40.29 -41.52
N LYS A 403 39.03 -40.97 -40.93
CA LYS A 403 38.91 -42.43 -41.00
C LYS A 403 38.76 -42.93 -42.44
N SER A 404 37.89 -42.31 -43.24
CA SER A 404 37.70 -42.64 -44.65
C SER A 404 38.98 -42.43 -45.48
N ALA A 405 39.71 -41.34 -45.23
CA ALA A 405 41.00 -41.09 -45.89
C ALA A 405 42.07 -42.13 -45.51
N LEU A 406 42.07 -42.63 -44.28
CA LEU A 406 42.97 -43.70 -43.82
C LEU A 406 42.59 -45.06 -44.43
N GLU A 407 41.29 -45.39 -44.47
CA GLU A 407 40.79 -46.62 -45.09
C GLU A 407 41.08 -46.66 -46.61
N GLN A 408 40.92 -45.53 -47.32
CA GLN A 408 41.28 -45.43 -48.74
C GLN A 408 42.80 -45.56 -48.99
N ARG A 409 43.63 -45.09 -48.04
CA ARG A 409 45.09 -45.30 -48.10
C ARG A 409 45.47 -46.75 -47.88
N GLN A 410 44.80 -47.45 -46.96
CA GLN A 410 45.03 -48.88 -46.70
C GLN A 410 44.53 -49.76 -47.86
N ALA A 411 43.37 -49.46 -48.45
CA ALA A 411 42.84 -50.17 -49.61
C ALA A 411 43.72 -50.02 -50.87
N LYS A 412 44.51 -48.94 -50.97
CA LYS A 412 45.54 -48.77 -52.03
C LYS A 412 46.84 -49.54 -51.76
N GLN A 413 47.03 -50.10 -50.57
CA GLN A 413 48.23 -50.83 -50.16
C GLN A 413 48.04 -52.36 -50.11
N GLU A 414 46.82 -52.89 -50.26
CA GLU A 414 46.58 -54.33 -50.40
C GLU A 414 46.82 -54.79 -51.86
N PRO A 415 47.72 -55.76 -52.11
CA PRO A 415 47.91 -56.34 -53.44
C PRO A 415 46.76 -57.29 -53.80
N PRO A 416 46.43 -57.47 -55.09
CA PRO A 416 45.28 -58.28 -55.50
C PRO A 416 45.45 -59.74 -55.09
N LYS A 417 44.43 -60.31 -54.44
CA LYS A 417 44.34 -61.75 -54.16
C LYS A 417 44.30 -62.52 -55.48
N LYS A 418 45.24 -63.47 -55.66
CA LYS A 418 45.21 -64.45 -56.73
C LYS A 418 44.04 -65.42 -56.50
N GLU A 419 43.08 -65.43 -57.43
CA GLU A 419 42.10 -66.53 -57.56
C GLU A 419 42.78 -67.75 -58.19
N GLN A 420 42.44 -68.94 -57.68
CA GLN A 420 42.80 -70.26 -58.21
C GLN A 420 41.69 -70.80 -59.09
#